data_AF-A0A672SEU3-F1
#
_entry.id   AF-A0A672SEU3-F1
#
_cell.length_a   1.000
_cell.length_b   1.000
_cell.length_c   1.000
_cell.angle_alpha   90.00
_cell.angle_beta   90.00
_cell.angle_gamma   90.00
#
_symmetry.space_group_name_H-M   'P 1'
#
loop_
_entity.id
_entity.type
_entity.pdbx_description
1 polymer ?
#
loop_
_entity_poly.entity_id
_entity_poly.type
_entity_poly.pdbx_seq_one_letter_code
_entity_poly.pdbx_strand_id
1 'polypeptide(L)'
;MDPFSQLILLISVVSFCTFQWLFHSVSPWASSRISPGFLKLTHKQKIEWNSRTVSTLHALLVGLFCLYILFFDEAVNQDPVWGDPTLVKINVSITTGYLISDLLLIFYYWRAIGDKFFVIHHLAALYAYYYVLGQGMLPYFANFRLLAEFSTPCVNQR
;
A
#
# COMPACT_ATOMS: atom_id res chain seq x y z
N MET A 1 -19.83 -0.63 16.92
CA MET A 1 -19.05 -1.12 15.76
C MET A 1 -18.84 -2.61 15.97
N ASP A 2 -19.02 -3.42 14.94
CA ASP A 2 -18.75 -4.85 15.00
C ASP A 2 -17.24 -5.09 15.24
N PRO A 3 -16.85 -6.20 15.91
CA PRO A 3 -15.45 -6.49 16.23
C PRO A 3 -14.54 -6.55 15.00
N PHE A 4 -15.09 -6.94 13.84
CA PHE A 4 -14.33 -7.06 12.61
C PHE A 4 -14.00 -5.70 11.99
N SER A 5 -14.94 -4.74 12.02
CA SER A 5 -14.66 -3.35 11.66
C SER A 5 -13.61 -2.70 12.58
N GLN A 6 -13.60 -3.04 13.88
CA GLN A 6 -12.55 -2.59 14.78
C GLN A 6 -11.18 -3.16 14.41
N LEU A 7 -11.13 -4.44 14.01
CA LEU A 7 -9.91 -5.08 13.52
C LEU A 7 -9.39 -4.42 12.24
N ILE A 8 -10.27 -4.16 11.26
CA ILE A 8 -9.92 -3.48 10.00
C ILE A 8 -9.34 -2.09 10.26
N LEU A 9 -9.98 -1.31 11.15
CA LEU A 9 -9.49 0.00 11.53
C LEU A 9 -8.12 -0.10 12.23
N LEU A 10 -7.97 -1.04 13.16
CA LEU A 10 -6.70 -1.29 13.84
C LEU A 10 -5.58 -1.63 12.85
N ILE A 11 -5.82 -2.54 11.91
CA ILE A 11 -4.84 -2.91 10.88
C ILE A 11 -4.49 -1.69 10.03
N SER A 12 -5.47 -0.87 9.65
CA SER A 12 -5.22 0.35 8.85
C SER A 12 -4.34 1.36 9.60
N VAL A 13 -4.59 1.57 10.89
CA VAL A 13 -3.79 2.46 11.75
C VAL A 13 -2.38 1.92 11.99
N VAL A 14 -2.26 0.62 12.29
CA VAL A 14 -0.96 -0.05 12.48
C VAL A 14 -0.15 0.00 11.19
N SER A 15 -0.80 -0.26 10.04
CA SER A 15 -0.18 -0.16 8.72
C SER A 15 0.33 1.26 8.47
N PHE A 16 -0.49 2.28 8.69
CA PHE A 16 -0.08 3.69 8.58
C PHE A 16 1.18 3.97 9.41
N CYS A 17 1.16 3.64 10.70
CA CYS A 17 2.30 3.88 11.59
C CYS A 17 3.55 3.10 11.14
N THR A 18 3.36 1.86 10.68
CA THR A 18 4.45 1.02 10.20
C THR A 18 5.10 1.61 8.97
N PHE A 19 4.32 2.04 7.97
CA PHE A 19 4.87 2.63 6.74
C PHE A 19 5.53 3.99 6.97
N GLN A 20 5.01 4.81 7.89
CA GLN A 20 5.69 6.03 8.34
C GLN A 20 7.06 5.71 8.98
N TRP A 21 7.09 4.73 9.89
CA TRP A 21 8.34 4.30 10.52
C TRP A 21 9.34 3.71 9.51
N LEU A 22 8.85 2.92 8.55
CA LEU A 22 9.66 2.37 7.46
C LEU A 22 10.30 3.48 6.64
N PHE A 23 9.55 4.53 6.29
CA PHE A 23 10.06 5.66 5.53
C PHE A 23 11.08 6.50 6.31
N HIS A 24 10.77 6.84 7.56
CA HIS A 24 11.59 7.77 8.34
C HIS A 24 12.83 7.13 8.98
N SER A 25 12.78 5.84 9.31
CA SER A 25 13.84 5.17 10.08
C SER A 25 14.46 4.00 9.34
N VAL A 26 13.66 3.03 8.92
CA VAL A 26 14.20 1.75 8.40
C VAL A 26 14.83 1.92 7.04
N SER A 27 14.18 2.62 6.12
CA SER A 27 14.65 2.80 4.75
C SER A 27 15.98 3.57 4.66
N PRO A 28 16.17 4.72 5.34
CA PRO A 28 17.48 5.38 5.39
C PRO A 28 18.55 4.52 6.04
N TRP A 29 18.22 3.85 7.16
CA TRP A 29 19.16 3.00 7.88
C TRP A 29 19.64 1.84 7.01
N ALA A 30 18.72 1.08 6.41
CA ALA A 30 19.03 -0.05 5.54
C ALA A 30 19.79 0.41 4.28
N SER A 31 19.30 1.47 3.62
CA SER A 31 19.90 1.99 2.38
C SER A 31 21.33 2.47 2.60
N SER A 32 21.63 3.10 3.75
CA SER A 32 22.98 3.53 4.10
C SER A 32 23.99 2.38 4.27
N ARG A 33 23.52 1.17 4.62
CA ARG A 33 24.37 -0.01 4.81
C ARG A 33 24.49 -0.87 3.56
N ILE A 34 23.43 -0.94 2.76
CA ILE A 34 23.36 -1.80 1.58
C ILE A 34 23.94 -1.08 0.34
N SER A 35 23.69 0.22 0.20
CA SER A 35 24.07 1.00 -0.96
C SER A 35 24.95 2.19 -0.57
N PRO A 36 26.29 2.11 -0.77
CA PRO A 36 27.19 3.25 -0.55
C PRO A 36 26.82 4.48 -1.40
N GLY A 37 26.14 4.27 -2.54
CA GLY A 37 25.63 5.33 -3.40
C GLY A 37 24.57 6.20 -2.71
N PHE A 38 23.76 5.62 -1.81
CA PHE A 38 22.73 6.35 -1.06
C PHE A 38 23.32 7.51 -0.25
N LEU A 39 24.51 7.32 0.33
CA LEU A 39 25.15 8.36 1.15
C LEU A 39 25.51 9.61 0.33
N LYS A 40 25.84 9.43 -0.95
CA LYS A 40 26.22 10.49 -1.90
C LYS A 40 25.03 11.27 -2.46
N LEU A 41 23.80 10.77 -2.26
CA LEU A 41 22.58 11.41 -2.77
C LEU A 41 22.29 12.74 -2.05
N THR A 42 21.71 13.67 -2.80
CA THR A 42 21.14 14.90 -2.23
C THR A 42 19.95 14.57 -1.32
N HIS A 43 19.56 15.51 -0.45
CA HIS A 43 18.40 15.33 0.43
C HIS A 43 17.12 14.98 -0.34
N LYS A 44 16.87 15.64 -1.48
CA LYS A 44 15.71 15.36 -2.34
C LYS A 44 15.73 13.92 -2.86
N GLN A 45 16.88 13.49 -3.38
CA GLN A 45 17.04 12.13 -3.91
C GLN A 45 16.93 11.06 -2.81
N LYS A 46 17.37 11.35 -1.58
CA LYS A 46 17.19 10.44 -0.44
C LYS A 46 15.72 10.25 -0.09
N ILE A 47 14.92 11.32 -0.09
CA ILE A 47 13.46 11.22 0.11
C ILE A 47 12.83 10.34 -0.96
N GLU A 48 13.14 10.61 -2.23
CA GLU A 48 12.61 9.85 -3.36
C GLU A 48 13.01 8.38 -3.29
N TRP A 49 14.28 8.09 -2.99
CA TRP A 49 14.79 6.75 -2.77
C TRP A 49 14.02 6.03 -1.65
N ASN A 50 13.82 6.70 -0.52
CA ASN A 50 13.11 6.10 0.62
C ASN A 50 11.65 5.81 0.28
N SER A 51 10.96 6.74 -0.38
CA SER A 51 9.56 6.57 -0.84
C SER A 51 9.44 5.40 -1.83
N ARG A 52 10.33 5.32 -2.81
CA ARG A 52 10.37 4.20 -3.78
C ARG A 52 10.65 2.85 -3.10
N THR A 53 11.56 2.82 -2.12
CA THR A 53 11.88 1.59 -1.39
C THR A 53 10.67 1.10 -0.59
N VAL A 54 9.98 2.00 0.12
CA VAL A 54 8.82 1.65 0.94
C VAL A 54 7.62 1.24 0.07
N SER A 55 7.36 1.95 -1.02
CA SER A 55 6.30 1.59 -1.98
C SER A 55 6.55 0.23 -2.66
N THR A 56 7.81 -0.09 -2.98
CA THR A 56 8.19 -1.42 -3.48
C THR A 56 7.94 -2.51 -2.45
N LEU A 57 8.27 -2.28 -1.18
CA LEU A 57 7.99 -3.25 -0.11
C LEU A 57 6.49 -3.47 0.09
N HIS A 58 5.70 -2.39 0.09
CA HIS A 58 4.24 -2.48 0.13
C HIS A 58 3.71 -3.32 -1.04
N ALA A 59 4.10 -2.99 -2.27
CA ALA A 59 3.67 -3.68 -3.49
C ALA A 59 3.96 -5.18 -3.45
N LEU A 60 5.15 -5.59 -3.00
CA LEU A 60 5.50 -7.00 -2.86
C LEU A 60 4.64 -7.69 -1.79
N LEU A 61 4.47 -7.07 -0.62
CA LEU A 61 3.66 -7.61 0.47
C LEU A 61 2.22 -7.87 0.03
N VAL A 62 1.55 -6.83 -0.49
CA VAL A 62 0.13 -6.91 -0.85
C VAL A 62 -0.09 -7.72 -2.13
N GLY A 63 0.86 -7.69 -3.07
CA GLY A 63 0.82 -8.49 -4.28
C GLY A 63 0.96 -9.99 -4.01
N LEU A 64 1.83 -10.40 -3.08
CA LEU A 64 1.93 -11.80 -2.64
C LEU A 64 0.65 -12.24 -1.92
N PHE A 65 0.06 -11.39 -1.09
CA PHE A 65 -1.26 -11.64 -0.49
C PHE A 65 -2.35 -11.79 -1.56
N CYS A 66 -2.33 -10.96 -2.61
CA CYS A 66 -3.29 -11.05 -3.70
C CYS A 66 -3.18 -12.37 -4.48
N LEU A 67 -1.95 -12.83 -4.75
CA LEU A 67 -1.70 -14.13 -5.37
C LEU A 67 -2.22 -15.26 -4.48
N TYR A 68 -2.00 -15.19 -3.17
CA TYR A 68 -2.53 -16.17 -2.23
C TYR A 68 -4.07 -16.24 -2.29
N ILE A 69 -4.75 -15.08 -2.22
CA ILE A 69 -6.22 -15.02 -2.31
C ILE A 69 -6.69 -15.60 -3.66
N LEU A 70 -6.04 -15.23 -4.77
CA LEU A 70 -6.43 -15.68 -6.09
C LEU A 70 -6.32 -17.22 -6.24
N PHE A 71 -5.28 -17.84 -5.68
CA PHE A 71 -5.05 -19.28 -5.82
C PHE A 71 -5.79 -20.14 -4.79
N PHE A 72 -6.08 -19.60 -3.60
CA PHE A 72 -6.53 -20.41 -2.47
C PHE A 72 -7.85 -19.96 -1.82
N ASP A 73 -8.39 -18.78 -2.16
CA ASP A 73 -9.68 -18.31 -1.62
C ASP A 73 -10.83 -18.62 -2.57
N GLU A 74 -11.41 -19.82 -2.41
CA GLU A 74 -12.53 -20.28 -3.23
C GLU A 74 -13.78 -19.41 -3.06
N ALA A 75 -14.01 -18.84 -1.87
CA ALA A 75 -15.22 -18.06 -1.59
C ALA A 75 -15.27 -16.77 -2.43
N VAL A 76 -14.15 -16.04 -2.51
CA VAL A 76 -14.03 -14.82 -3.34
C VAL A 76 -14.03 -15.16 -4.83
N ASN A 77 -13.47 -16.31 -5.21
CA ASN A 77 -13.39 -16.73 -6.62
C ASN A 77 -14.73 -17.23 -7.18
N GLN A 78 -15.56 -17.88 -6.35
CA GLN A 78 -16.88 -18.40 -6.76
C GLN A 78 -17.94 -17.30 -6.86
N ASP A 79 -17.91 -16.31 -5.96
CA ASP A 79 -18.75 -15.11 -6.04
C ASP A 79 -17.88 -13.84 -6.07
N PRO A 80 -17.54 -13.34 -7.28
CA PRO A 80 -16.66 -12.18 -7.41
C PRO A 80 -17.20 -10.88 -6.81
N VAL A 81 -18.52 -10.78 -6.62
CA VAL A 81 -19.18 -9.55 -6.16
C VAL A 81 -19.44 -9.58 -4.66
N TRP A 82 -19.86 -10.73 -4.12
CA TRP A 82 -20.31 -10.88 -2.72
C TRP A 82 -19.63 -12.00 -1.94
N GLY A 83 -18.64 -12.69 -2.51
CA GLY A 83 -17.88 -13.73 -1.82
C GLY A 83 -17.25 -13.20 -0.53
N ASP A 84 -16.97 -14.10 0.42
CA ASP A 84 -16.47 -13.74 1.76
C ASP A 84 -15.23 -12.82 1.64
N PRO A 85 -15.35 -11.53 1.99
CA PRO A 85 -14.30 -10.57 1.71
C PRO A 85 -13.25 -10.54 2.83
N THR A 86 -13.20 -11.51 3.75
CA THR A 86 -12.38 -11.41 4.97
C THR A 86 -10.89 -11.19 4.69
N LEU A 87 -10.26 -12.02 3.88
CA LEU A 87 -8.84 -11.87 3.53
C LEU A 87 -8.58 -10.64 2.67
N VAL A 88 -9.50 -10.35 1.74
CA VAL A 88 -9.43 -9.14 0.90
C VAL A 88 -9.51 -7.88 1.74
N LYS A 89 -10.42 -7.81 2.72
CA LYS A 89 -10.56 -6.68 3.64
C LYS A 89 -9.31 -6.48 4.49
N ILE A 90 -8.67 -7.55 4.94
CA ILE A 90 -7.37 -7.46 5.62
C ILE A 90 -6.33 -6.84 4.67
N ASN A 91 -6.17 -7.36 3.46
CA ASN A 91 -5.17 -6.84 2.51
C ASN A 91 -5.44 -5.38 2.11
N VAL A 92 -6.71 -5.06 1.81
CA VAL A 92 -7.18 -3.71 1.49
C VAL A 92 -6.99 -2.75 2.69
N SER A 93 -7.16 -3.22 3.93
CA SER A 93 -6.91 -2.40 5.12
C SER A 93 -5.42 -2.05 5.29
N ILE A 94 -4.51 -3.00 5.00
CA ILE A 94 -3.07 -2.75 4.96
C ILE A 94 -2.78 -1.70 3.89
N THR A 95 -3.28 -1.87 2.67
CA THR A 95 -3.09 -0.89 1.59
C THR A 95 -3.69 0.47 1.92
N THR A 96 -4.85 0.52 2.56
CA THR A 96 -5.49 1.79 2.96
C THR A 96 -4.60 2.56 3.94
N GLY A 97 -4.04 1.89 4.95
CA GLY A 97 -3.07 2.50 5.86
C GLY A 97 -1.82 3.01 5.15
N TYR A 98 -1.27 2.22 4.21
CA TYR A 98 -0.15 2.63 3.36
C TYR A 98 -0.49 3.86 2.51
N LEU A 99 -1.61 3.87 1.79
CA LEU A 99 -1.99 4.98 0.91
C LEU A 99 -2.19 6.29 1.67
N ILE A 100 -2.78 6.24 2.87
CA ILE A 100 -2.90 7.44 3.72
C ILE A 100 -1.51 7.92 4.17
N SER A 101 -0.62 6.99 4.52
CA SER A 101 0.76 7.29 4.89
C SER A 101 1.53 7.93 3.72
N ASP A 102 1.46 7.34 2.53
CA ASP A 102 2.16 7.83 1.35
C ASP A 102 1.61 9.19 0.90
N LEU A 103 0.29 9.38 0.95
CA LEU A 103 -0.35 10.66 0.66
C LEU A 103 0.11 11.77 1.63
N LEU A 104 0.26 11.46 2.92
CA LEU A 104 0.82 12.40 3.90
C LEU A 104 2.26 12.79 3.55
N LEU A 105 3.09 11.81 3.17
CA LEU A 105 4.47 12.05 2.76
C LEU A 105 4.54 12.88 1.46
N ILE A 106 3.66 12.64 0.50
CA ILE A 106 3.55 13.42 -0.74
C ILE A 106 3.25 14.88 -0.42
N PHE A 107 2.31 15.17 0.48
CA PHE A 107 2.01 16.54 0.87
C PHE A 107 3.16 17.20 1.63
N TYR A 108 3.77 16.49 2.59
CA TYR A 108 4.86 17.04 3.39
C TYR A 108 6.13 17.28 2.56
N TYR A 109 6.46 16.35 1.67
CA TYR A 109 7.65 16.39 0.80
C TYR A 109 7.31 16.75 -0.64
N TRP A 110 6.38 17.69 -0.84
CA TRP A 110 5.88 18.08 -2.18
C TRP A 110 6.99 18.43 -3.17
N ARG A 111 8.04 19.13 -2.73
CA ARG A 111 9.19 19.50 -3.60
C ARG A 111 10.01 18.29 -4.08
N ALA A 112 9.93 17.18 -3.35
CA ALA A 112 10.67 15.96 -3.64
C ALA A 112 9.85 14.96 -4.47
N ILE A 113 8.64 14.63 -4.00
CA ILE A 113 7.81 13.53 -4.51
C ILE A 113 6.38 13.95 -4.87
N GLY A 114 6.07 15.24 -4.82
CA GLY A 114 4.73 15.77 -5.10
C GLY A 114 4.33 15.63 -6.56
N ASP A 115 3.22 14.94 -6.83
CA ASP A 115 2.56 14.88 -8.14
C ASP A 115 1.03 14.89 -7.98
N LYS A 116 0.36 15.77 -8.72
CA LYS A 116 -1.12 15.88 -8.72
C LYS A 116 -1.79 14.59 -9.18
N PHE A 117 -1.21 13.89 -10.16
CA PHE A 117 -1.76 12.62 -10.63
C PHE A 117 -1.66 11.54 -9.56
N PHE A 118 -0.58 11.52 -8.77
CA PHE A 118 -0.46 10.60 -7.64
C PHE A 118 -1.46 10.92 -6.54
N VAL A 119 -1.70 12.19 -6.23
CA VAL A 119 -2.75 12.58 -5.26
C VAL A 119 -4.12 12.08 -5.72
N ILE A 120 -4.50 12.35 -6.98
CA ILE A 120 -5.79 11.91 -7.54
C ILE A 120 -5.89 10.38 -7.51
N HIS A 121 -4.82 9.69 -7.91
CA HIS A 121 -4.75 8.23 -7.86
C HIS A 121 -5.00 7.68 -6.45
N HIS A 122 -4.34 8.24 -5.43
CA HIS A 122 -4.51 7.81 -4.05
C HIS A 122 -5.94 8.03 -3.56
N LEU A 123 -6.52 9.21 -3.84
CA LEU A 123 -7.89 9.52 -3.46
C LEU A 123 -8.91 8.60 -4.15
N ALA A 124 -8.72 8.31 -5.45
CA ALA A 124 -9.56 7.38 -6.19
C ALA A 124 -9.46 5.95 -5.64
N ALA A 125 -8.25 5.49 -5.30
CA ALA A 125 -8.04 4.18 -4.70
C ALA A 125 -8.70 4.08 -3.31
N LEU A 126 -8.50 5.09 -2.45
CA LEU A 126 -9.14 5.16 -1.13
C LEU A 126 -10.67 5.16 -1.23
N TYR A 127 -11.22 5.90 -2.20
CA TYR A 127 -12.66 5.92 -2.48
C TYR A 127 -13.18 4.54 -2.91
N ALA A 128 -12.46 3.83 -3.78
CA ALA A 128 -12.84 2.47 -4.17
C ALA A 128 -12.78 1.50 -2.98
N TYR A 129 -11.72 1.57 -2.16
CA TYR A 129 -11.54 0.70 -0.99
C TYR A 129 -12.53 0.95 0.13
N TYR A 130 -13.11 2.15 0.22
CA TYR A 130 -14.23 2.41 1.14
C TYR A 130 -15.41 1.46 0.91
N TYR A 131 -15.74 1.13 -0.35
CA TYR A 131 -16.83 0.18 -0.65
C TYR A 131 -16.49 -1.25 -0.23
N VAL A 132 -15.22 -1.65 -0.38
CA VAL A 132 -14.77 -2.99 0.03
C VAL A 132 -14.79 -3.11 1.55
N LEU A 133 -14.21 -2.13 2.25
CA LEU A 133 -14.11 -2.17 3.71
C LEU A 133 -15.46 -1.95 4.40
N GLY A 134 -16.23 -0.96 3.94
CA GLY A 134 -17.50 -0.56 4.56
C GLY A 134 -18.70 -1.41 4.14
N GLN A 135 -18.80 -1.77 2.85
CA GLN A 135 -19.96 -2.50 2.31
C GLN A 135 -19.65 -3.97 1.99
N GLY A 136 -18.38 -4.39 1.97
CA GLY A 136 -18.00 -5.76 1.62
C GLY A 136 -18.19 -6.11 0.15
N MET A 137 -18.35 -5.11 -0.72
CA MET A 137 -18.69 -5.31 -2.13
C MET A 137 -17.43 -5.31 -3.02
N LEU A 138 -17.48 -6.07 -4.12
CA LEU A 138 -16.42 -6.16 -5.14
C LEU A 138 -15.04 -6.66 -4.64
N PRO A 139 -14.97 -7.65 -3.72
CA PRO A 139 -13.69 -8.10 -3.17
C PRO A 139 -12.75 -8.69 -4.22
N TYR A 140 -13.28 -9.44 -5.20
CA TYR A 140 -12.46 -10.02 -6.27
C TYR A 140 -11.80 -8.94 -7.13
N PHE A 141 -12.56 -7.92 -7.53
CA PHE A 141 -12.04 -6.81 -8.34
C PHE A 141 -11.02 -5.98 -7.57
N ALA A 142 -11.23 -5.78 -6.27
CA ALA A 142 -10.26 -5.13 -5.41
C ALA A 142 -8.95 -5.92 -5.34
N ASN A 143 -9.03 -7.25 -5.17
CA ASN A 143 -7.87 -8.14 -5.19
C ASN A 143 -7.11 -8.08 -6.52
N PHE A 144 -7.84 -8.15 -7.65
CA PHE A 144 -7.26 -8.09 -8.98
C PHE A 144 -6.59 -6.73 -9.27
N ARG A 145 -7.22 -5.62 -8.83
CA ARG A 145 -6.62 -4.28 -8.95
C ARG A 145 -5.36 -4.15 -8.10
N LEU A 146 -5.37 -4.65 -6.86
CA LEU A 146 -4.19 -4.65 -5.98
C LEU A 146 -3.04 -5.47 -6.57
N LEU A 147 -3.34 -6.57 -7.26
CA LEU A 147 -2.32 -7.37 -7.93
C LEU A 147 -1.51 -6.56 -8.97
N ALA A 148 -2.11 -5.55 -9.60
CA ALA A 148 -1.40 -4.68 -10.54
C ALA A 148 -0.25 -3.87 -9.88
N GLU A 149 -0.33 -3.63 -8.56
CA GLU A 149 0.74 -3.00 -7.79
C GLU A 149 2.01 -3.86 -7.76
N PHE A 150 1.92 -5.17 -8.03
CA PHE A 150 3.10 -6.05 -8.11
C PHE A 150 4.10 -5.63 -9.21
N SER A 151 3.70 -4.77 -10.15
CA SER A 151 4.58 -4.18 -11.17
C SER A 151 5.41 -2.99 -10.67
N THR A 152 5.04 -2.38 -9.53
CA THR A 152 5.69 -1.20 -8.93
C THR A 152 7.19 -1.37 -8.68
N PRO A 153 7.73 -2.53 -8.24
CA PRO A 153 9.17 -2.74 -8.14
C PRO A 153 9.92 -2.47 -9.44
N CYS A 154 9.36 -2.88 -10.59
CA CYS A 154 9.96 -2.67 -11.90
C CYS A 154 9.89 -1.19 -12.32
N VAL A 155 8.79 -0.51 -12.02
CA VAL A 155 8.60 0.92 -12.35
C VAL A 155 9.49 1.82 -11.49
N ASN A 156 9.76 1.44 -10.23
CA ASN A 156 10.54 2.24 -9.29
C ASN A 156 12.06 2.22 -9.54
N GLN A 157 12.56 1.32 -10.38
CA GLN A 157 13.99 1.19 -10.71
C GLN A 157 14.51 2.22 -11.73
N ARG A 158 13.64 3.07 -12.28
CA ARG A 158 13.97 4.11 -13.29
C ARG A 158 14.65 5.36 -12.72
#